data_AF-A0A1I3PFS5-F1
#
_entry.id   AF-A0A1I3PFS5-F1
#
_cell.length_a   1.000
_cell.length_b   1.000
_cell.length_c   1.000
_cell.angle_alpha   90.00
_cell.angle_beta   90.00
_cell.angle_gamma   90.00
#
_symmetry.space_group_name_H-M   'P 1'
#
loop_
_entity.id
_entity.type
_entity.pdbx_description
1 polymer ?
#
loop_
_entity_poly.entity_id
_entity_poly.type
_entity_poly.pdbx_seq_one_letter_code
_entity_poly.pdbx_strand_id
1 'polypeptide(L)'
;MYKLSNNYKQFVDYGNVINPIINEIECILVLDDSKSQDLNKVLPAESDIREIKMEALDYLISYANFVLKDNVISEEELYDFTALKRVFRIEEGDFMKFKSLEVLDVLKQQFLMMYSDNFIDKKEAITNVKLQIMFDLSFDEFEKLKQDEVISALIEGADPRNLDISKLPKGFEF
;
A
#
# COMPACT_ATOMS: atom_id res chain seq x y z
N MET A 1 13.76 -0.59 -16.06
CA MET A 1 14.24 -1.82 -15.39
C MET A 1 13.55 -1.83 -14.04
N TYR A 2 12.69 -2.81 -13.75
CA TYR A 2 12.14 -2.96 -12.40
C TYR A 2 13.23 -3.62 -11.56
N LYS A 3 14.09 -2.79 -10.96
CA LYS A 3 15.05 -3.29 -9.99
C LYS A 3 14.41 -3.10 -8.64
N LEU A 4 13.84 -4.18 -8.11
CA LEU A 4 13.18 -4.13 -6.81
C LEU A 4 14.22 -4.09 -5.69
N SER A 5 13.85 -3.47 -4.58
CA SER A 5 14.77 -3.24 -3.46
C SER A 5 15.10 -4.54 -2.70
N ASN A 6 16.04 -4.44 -1.76
CA ASN A 6 16.31 -5.54 -0.84
C ASN A 6 15.14 -5.81 0.11
N ASN A 7 14.26 -4.84 0.36
CA ASN A 7 13.05 -5.05 1.17
C ASN A 7 12.11 -6.05 0.48
N TYR A 8 11.90 -5.89 -0.83
CA TYR A 8 11.12 -6.86 -1.58
C TYR A 8 11.77 -8.25 -1.60
N LYS A 9 13.09 -8.34 -1.73
CA LYS A 9 13.80 -9.64 -1.63
C LYS A 9 13.54 -10.32 -0.28
N GLN A 10 13.59 -9.56 0.82
CA GLN A 10 13.26 -10.07 2.16
C GLN A 10 11.80 -10.52 2.28
N PHE A 11 10.88 -9.82 1.62
CA PHE A 11 9.48 -10.22 1.58
C PHE A 11 9.30 -11.57 0.88
N VAL A 12 9.94 -11.77 -0.28
CA VAL A 12 9.91 -13.03 -1.02
C VAL A 12 10.52 -14.17 -0.20
N ASP A 13 11.64 -13.93 0.50
CA ASP A 13 12.28 -14.93 1.37
C ASP A 13 11.39 -15.33 2.58
N TYR A 14 10.51 -14.44 3.02
CA TYR A 14 9.59 -14.68 4.15
C TYR A 14 8.26 -15.29 3.69
N GLY A 15 7.86 -15.05 2.45
CA GLY A 15 6.59 -15.47 1.87
C GLY A 15 6.61 -16.91 1.38
N ASN A 16 5.43 -17.53 1.34
CA ASN A 16 5.19 -18.75 0.57
C ASN A 16 4.09 -18.46 -0.44
N VAL A 17 4.47 -18.08 -1.66
CA VAL A 17 3.51 -17.87 -2.74
C VAL A 17 3.05 -19.22 -3.28
N ILE A 18 1.75 -19.47 -3.17
CA ILE A 18 1.13 -20.71 -3.63
C ILE A 18 0.86 -20.66 -5.15
N ASN A 19 0.55 -19.46 -5.68
CA ASN A 19 0.22 -19.31 -7.08
C ASN A 19 1.50 -19.42 -7.94
N PRO A 20 1.57 -20.40 -8.87
CA PRO A 20 2.78 -20.68 -9.62
C PRO A 20 3.20 -19.51 -10.53
N ILE A 21 2.23 -18.76 -11.06
CA ILE A 21 2.48 -17.61 -11.93
C ILE A 21 3.09 -16.45 -11.14
N ILE A 22 2.53 -16.17 -9.95
CA ILE A 22 3.08 -15.13 -9.05
C ILE A 22 4.51 -15.53 -8.61
N ASN A 23 4.72 -16.80 -8.26
CA ASN A 23 6.04 -17.31 -7.87
C ASN A 23 7.07 -17.24 -9.02
N GLU A 24 6.65 -17.51 -10.25
CA GLU A 24 7.51 -17.33 -11.43
C GLU A 24 7.89 -15.85 -11.62
N ILE A 25 6.92 -14.94 -11.48
CA ILE A 25 7.15 -13.49 -11.51
C ILE A 25 8.12 -13.05 -10.41
N GLU A 26 7.96 -13.51 -9.17
CA GLU A 26 8.89 -13.25 -8.06
C GLU A 26 10.31 -13.68 -8.41
N CYS A 27 10.47 -14.91 -8.89
CA CYS A 27 11.78 -15.45 -9.26
C CYS A 27 12.49 -14.56 -10.29
N ILE A 28 11.77 -14.05 -11.30
CA ILE A 28 12.34 -13.16 -12.31
C ILE A 28 12.75 -11.82 -11.72
N LEU A 29 11.92 -11.26 -10.83
CA LEU A 29 12.11 -9.95 -10.23
C LEU A 29 13.26 -9.93 -9.20
N VAL A 30 13.53 -11.06 -8.54
CA VAL A 30 14.60 -11.20 -7.53
C VAL A 30 15.97 -11.49 -8.17
N LEU A 31 16.01 -12.12 -9.35
CA LEU A 31 17.25 -12.39 -10.08
C LEU A 31 17.90 -11.08 -10.56
N ASP A 32 19.01 -10.69 -9.93
CA ASP A 32 19.75 -9.43 -10.15
C ASP A 32 20.22 -9.18 -11.60
N ASP A 33 20.17 -10.19 -12.48
CA ASP A 33 20.69 -10.16 -13.85
C ASP A 33 19.60 -10.04 -14.95
N SER A 34 18.32 -9.92 -14.59
CA SER A 34 17.24 -9.86 -15.59
C SER A 34 17.28 -8.55 -16.38
N LYS A 35 17.92 -8.60 -17.56
CA LYS A 35 17.79 -7.55 -18.58
C LYS A 35 16.31 -7.41 -18.90
N SER A 36 15.83 -6.18 -19.08
CA SER A 36 14.42 -5.84 -19.38
C SER A 36 13.80 -6.58 -20.57
N GLN A 37 14.60 -7.30 -21.36
CA GLN A 37 14.16 -8.19 -22.43
C GLN A 37 13.61 -9.55 -21.94
N ASP A 38 13.86 -9.96 -20.69
CA ASP A 38 13.38 -11.23 -20.14
C ASP A 38 11.99 -11.11 -19.52
N LEU A 39 11.65 -9.97 -18.89
CA LEU A 39 10.31 -9.75 -18.35
C LEU A 39 9.24 -9.89 -19.44
N ASN A 40 9.36 -9.27 -20.61
CA ASN A 40 8.34 -9.43 -21.66
C ASN A 40 8.28 -10.83 -22.31
N LYS A 41 9.28 -11.69 -22.07
CA LYS A 41 9.31 -13.08 -22.56
C LYS A 41 8.74 -14.08 -21.56
N VAL A 42 8.76 -13.74 -20.28
CA VAL A 42 8.36 -14.61 -19.17
C VAL A 42 7.15 -14.05 -18.42
N LEU A 43 6.79 -12.78 -18.64
CA LEU A 43 5.51 -12.25 -18.21
C LEU A 43 4.41 -13.09 -18.87
N PRO A 44 3.47 -13.61 -18.08
CA PRO A 44 2.39 -14.43 -18.59
C PRO A 44 1.61 -13.69 -19.67
N ALA A 45 0.91 -14.43 -20.52
CA ALA A 45 0.05 -13.79 -21.51
C ALA A 45 -0.98 -12.89 -20.79
N GLU A 46 -1.52 -11.91 -21.51
CA GLU A 46 -2.49 -10.99 -20.92
C GLU A 46 -3.72 -11.70 -20.34
N SER A 47 -4.12 -12.84 -20.93
CA SER A 47 -5.14 -13.74 -20.38
C SER A 47 -4.77 -14.21 -18.98
N ASP A 48 -3.55 -14.69 -18.81
CA ASP A 48 -3.09 -15.37 -17.61
C ASP A 48 -2.96 -14.38 -16.45
N ILE A 49 -2.49 -13.15 -16.72
CA ILE A 49 -2.42 -12.08 -15.71
C ILE A 49 -3.81 -11.68 -15.22
N ARG A 50 -4.81 -11.63 -16.12
CA ARG A 50 -6.19 -11.33 -15.72
C ARG A 50 -6.80 -12.45 -14.88
N GLU A 51 -6.45 -13.70 -15.17
CA GLU A 51 -6.91 -14.86 -14.41
C GLU A 51 -6.38 -14.86 -12.98
N ILE A 52 -5.16 -14.35 -12.75
CA ILE A 52 -4.57 -14.25 -11.40
C ILE A 52 -4.78 -12.89 -10.72
N LYS A 53 -5.62 -12.00 -11.27
CA LYS A 53 -5.75 -10.62 -10.76
C LYS A 53 -6.15 -10.60 -9.27
N MET A 54 -7.01 -11.50 -8.84
CA MET A 54 -7.47 -11.56 -7.45
C MET A 54 -6.32 -11.97 -6.51
N GLU A 55 -5.58 -12.99 -6.87
CA GLU A 55 -4.40 -13.47 -6.13
C GLU A 55 -3.27 -12.44 -6.15
N ALA A 56 -3.10 -11.69 -7.24
CA ALA A 56 -2.12 -10.63 -7.35
C ALA A 56 -2.47 -9.44 -6.45
N LEU A 57 -3.75 -9.10 -6.30
CA LEU A 57 -4.19 -8.11 -5.32
C LEU A 57 -3.93 -8.58 -3.88
N ASP A 58 -4.23 -9.84 -3.56
CA ASP A 58 -3.92 -10.44 -2.25
C ASP A 58 -2.42 -10.44 -1.95
N TYR A 59 -1.60 -10.73 -2.97
CA TYR A 59 -0.15 -10.69 -2.90
C TYR A 59 0.36 -9.27 -2.60
N LEU A 60 -0.16 -8.26 -3.32
CA LEU A 60 0.17 -6.86 -3.06
C LEU A 60 -0.26 -6.43 -1.65
N ILE A 61 -1.45 -6.80 -1.18
CA ILE A 61 -1.90 -6.49 0.20
C ILE A 61 -0.98 -7.16 1.22
N SER A 62 -0.53 -8.37 0.96
CA SER A 62 0.46 -9.05 1.82
C SER A 62 1.79 -8.30 1.85
N TYR A 63 2.23 -7.76 0.71
CA TYR A 63 3.42 -6.92 0.64
C TYR A 63 3.23 -5.58 1.37
N ALA A 64 2.07 -4.92 1.24
CA ALA A 64 1.76 -3.71 2.00
C ALA A 64 1.85 -3.96 3.51
N ASN A 65 1.25 -5.04 4.00
CA ASN A 65 1.35 -5.44 5.40
C ASN A 65 2.80 -5.74 5.84
N PHE A 66 3.63 -6.27 4.94
CA PHE A 66 5.05 -6.50 5.23
C PHE A 66 5.81 -5.18 5.40
N VAL A 67 5.63 -4.25 4.46
CA VAL A 67 6.25 -2.91 4.47
C VAL A 67 5.84 -2.14 5.72
N LEU A 68 4.57 -2.20 6.09
CA LEU A 68 4.02 -1.42 7.19
C LEU A 68 4.35 -1.95 8.60
N LYS A 69 5.20 -2.98 8.72
CA LYS A 69 5.59 -3.55 10.04
C LYS A 69 6.34 -2.57 10.93
N ASP A 70 7.08 -1.61 10.35
CA ASP A 70 7.80 -0.57 11.08
C ASP A 70 7.07 0.79 11.05
N ASN A 71 5.83 0.80 10.56
CA ASN A 71 4.93 1.95 10.44
C ASN A 71 5.45 3.08 9.54
N VAL A 72 6.43 2.80 8.68
CA VAL A 72 6.99 3.79 7.74
C VAL A 72 7.05 3.16 6.35
N ILE A 73 6.70 3.94 5.33
CA ILE A 73 6.93 3.53 3.94
C ILE A 73 8.13 4.33 3.41
N SER A 74 9.20 3.66 3.02
CA SER A 74 10.35 4.27 2.33
C SER A 74 10.03 4.57 0.86
N GLU A 75 10.88 5.34 0.19
CA GLU A 75 10.73 5.57 -1.27
C GLU A 75 10.93 4.27 -2.07
N GLU A 76 11.80 3.40 -1.59
CA GLU A 76 12.12 2.12 -2.25
C GLU A 76 10.92 1.16 -2.16
N GLU A 77 10.28 1.06 -1.00
CA GLU A 77 9.10 0.20 -0.81
C GLU A 77 7.89 0.70 -1.62
N LEU A 78 7.69 2.02 -1.69
CA LEU A 78 6.66 2.60 -2.54
C LEU A 78 6.95 2.33 -4.02
N TYR A 79 8.21 2.47 -4.44
CA TYR A 79 8.63 2.13 -5.79
C TYR A 79 8.36 0.65 -6.09
N ASP A 80 8.71 -0.26 -5.16
CA ASP A 80 8.50 -1.69 -5.34
C ASP A 80 7.01 -2.01 -5.48
N PHE A 81 6.17 -1.46 -4.59
CA PHE A 81 4.73 -1.66 -4.64
C PHE A 81 4.12 -1.18 -5.97
N THR A 82 4.50 0.02 -6.42
CA THR A 82 4.00 0.59 -7.67
C THR A 82 4.54 -0.14 -8.90
N ALA A 83 5.75 -0.66 -8.84
CA ALA A 83 6.32 -1.54 -9.87
C ALA A 83 5.54 -2.85 -10.00
N LEU A 84 5.24 -3.50 -8.87
CA LEU A 84 4.47 -4.74 -8.83
C LEU A 84 3.06 -4.55 -9.39
N LYS A 85 2.37 -3.45 -9.04
CA LYS A 85 1.07 -3.12 -9.65
C LYS A 85 1.12 -3.10 -11.17
N ARG A 86 2.17 -2.51 -11.75
CA ARG A 86 2.36 -2.48 -13.21
C ARG A 86 2.65 -3.86 -13.79
N VAL A 87 3.45 -4.67 -13.11
CA VAL A 87 3.76 -6.05 -13.50
C VAL A 87 2.49 -6.90 -13.55
N PHE A 88 1.65 -6.80 -12.52
CA PHE A 88 0.38 -7.52 -12.41
C PHE A 88 -0.79 -6.84 -13.15
N ARG A 89 -0.55 -5.72 -13.84
CA ARG A 89 -1.57 -4.95 -14.56
C ARG A 89 -2.78 -4.61 -13.67
N ILE A 90 -2.50 -4.23 -12.43
CA ILE A 90 -3.47 -3.69 -11.50
C ILE A 90 -3.72 -2.24 -11.88
N GLU A 91 -4.99 -1.93 -12.15
CA GLU A 91 -5.44 -0.61 -12.56
C GLU A 91 -5.91 0.20 -11.34
N GLU A 92 -5.96 1.52 -11.52
CA GLU A 92 -6.52 2.42 -10.52
C GLU A 92 -7.95 1.99 -10.14
N GLY A 93 -8.21 1.92 -8.83
CA GLY A 93 -9.50 1.49 -8.29
C GLY A 93 -9.72 -0.02 -8.19
N ASP A 94 -8.84 -0.87 -8.75
CA ASP A 94 -8.97 -2.33 -8.62
C ASP A 94 -8.99 -2.78 -7.16
N PHE A 95 -8.14 -2.18 -6.32
CA PHE A 95 -8.11 -2.43 -4.88
C PHE A 95 -9.46 -2.16 -4.22
N MET A 96 -10.03 -0.98 -4.43
CA MET A 96 -11.33 -0.63 -3.85
C MET A 96 -12.50 -1.40 -4.46
N LYS A 97 -12.37 -1.86 -5.71
CA LYS A 97 -13.39 -2.65 -6.39
C LYS A 97 -13.44 -4.09 -5.90
N PHE A 98 -12.29 -4.71 -5.68
CA PHE A 98 -12.18 -6.15 -5.45
C PHE A 98 -11.74 -6.54 -4.03
N LYS A 99 -11.06 -5.64 -3.31
CA LYS A 99 -10.41 -5.87 -2.01
C LYS A 99 -10.61 -4.70 -1.04
N SER A 100 -11.76 -4.03 -1.11
CA SER A 100 -11.99 -2.82 -0.29
C SER A 100 -11.91 -3.10 1.20
N LEU A 101 -12.40 -4.25 1.68
CA LEU A 101 -12.36 -4.58 3.10
C LEU A 101 -10.92 -4.75 3.58
N GLU A 102 -10.11 -5.47 2.82
CA GLU A 102 -8.71 -5.73 3.16
C GLU A 102 -7.87 -4.45 3.11
N VAL A 103 -8.12 -3.58 2.14
CA VAL A 103 -7.48 -2.25 2.05
C VAL A 103 -7.89 -1.39 3.25
N LEU A 104 -9.18 -1.39 3.62
CA LEU A 104 -9.67 -0.66 4.78
C LEU A 104 -9.04 -1.17 6.08
N ASP A 105 -8.85 -2.48 6.22
CA ASP A 105 -8.21 -3.06 7.40
C ASP A 105 -6.75 -2.62 7.53
N VAL A 106 -5.99 -2.61 6.42
CA VAL A 106 -4.61 -2.08 6.39
C VAL A 106 -4.59 -0.61 6.81
N LEU A 107 -5.46 0.21 6.21
CA LEU A 107 -5.49 1.65 6.48
C LEU A 107 -5.90 1.96 7.92
N LYS A 108 -6.93 1.29 8.43
CA LYS A 108 -7.40 1.46 9.82
C LYS A 108 -6.33 1.14 10.83
N GLN A 109 -5.56 0.06 10.64
CA GLN A 109 -4.45 -0.26 11.52
C GLN A 109 -3.42 0.86 11.56
N GLN A 110 -3.09 1.45 10.39
CA GLN A 110 -2.15 2.56 10.32
C GLN A 110 -2.70 3.84 10.95
N PHE A 111 -3.96 4.20 10.68
CA PHE A 111 -4.59 5.37 11.29
C PHE A 111 -4.66 5.24 12.81
N LEU A 112 -5.06 4.07 13.34
CA LEU A 112 -5.09 3.84 14.78
C LEU A 112 -3.74 4.09 15.44
N MET A 113 -2.64 3.70 14.79
CA MET A 113 -1.30 3.95 15.32
C MET A 113 -0.92 5.43 15.23
N MET A 114 -1.10 6.05 14.06
CA MET A 114 -0.71 7.44 13.81
C MET A 114 -1.47 8.43 14.69
N TYR A 115 -2.76 8.20 14.96
CA TYR A 115 -3.56 9.10 15.80
C TYR A 115 -3.48 8.78 17.30
N SER A 116 -2.73 7.74 17.70
CA SER A 116 -2.74 7.24 19.09
C SER A 116 -2.12 8.20 20.13
N ASP A 117 -1.21 9.08 19.71
CA ASP A 117 -0.57 10.07 20.58
C ASP A 117 -1.14 11.48 20.38
N ASN A 118 -2.25 11.59 19.64
CA ASN A 118 -2.93 12.84 19.32
C ASN A 118 -2.07 13.87 18.55
N PHE A 119 -1.01 13.42 17.86
CA PHE A 119 -0.10 14.28 17.12
C PHE A 119 0.47 13.57 15.88
N ILE A 120 0.15 14.06 14.69
CA ILE A 120 0.75 13.56 13.44
C ILE A 120 2.08 14.25 13.20
N ASP A 121 3.16 13.49 13.30
CA ASP A 121 4.50 13.97 13.00
C ASP A 121 4.77 14.03 11.48
N LYS A 122 5.93 14.57 11.11
CA LYS A 122 6.30 14.71 9.69
C LYS A 122 6.45 13.35 8.98
N LYS A 123 6.93 12.31 9.66
CA LYS A 123 7.10 10.98 9.08
C LYS A 123 5.75 10.31 8.87
N GLU A 124 4.82 10.48 9.80
CA GLU A 124 3.46 9.97 9.71
C GLU A 124 2.69 10.67 8.59
N ALA A 125 2.79 12.00 8.49
CA ALA A 125 2.22 12.76 7.37
C ALA A 125 2.75 12.29 6.00
N ILE A 126 4.06 12.01 5.89
CA ILE A 126 4.65 11.42 4.68
C ILE A 126 4.08 10.02 4.43
N THR A 127 3.95 9.20 5.47
CA THR A 127 3.42 7.84 5.36
C THR A 127 1.96 7.84 4.93
N ASN A 128 1.14 8.79 5.42
CA ASN A 128 -0.24 9.01 4.95
C ASN A 128 -0.30 9.24 3.44
N VAL A 129 0.54 10.14 2.92
CA VAL A 129 0.62 10.40 1.47
C VAL A 129 1.01 9.14 0.71
N LYS A 130 1.93 8.33 1.24
CA LYS A 130 2.36 7.10 0.58
C LYS A 130 1.29 6.00 0.61
N LEU A 131 0.57 5.84 1.71
CA LEU A 131 -0.59 4.95 1.81
C LEU A 131 -1.65 5.31 0.77
N GLN A 132 -1.94 6.61 0.62
CA GLN A 132 -2.85 7.10 -0.40
C GLN A 132 -2.39 6.70 -1.81
N ILE A 133 -1.09 6.86 -2.12
CA ILE A 133 -0.51 6.49 -3.43
C ILE A 133 -0.53 4.97 -3.65
N MET A 134 -0.20 4.16 -2.64
CA MET A 134 -0.17 2.69 -2.79
C MET A 134 -1.52 2.15 -3.29
N PHE A 135 -2.60 2.61 -2.67
CA PHE A 135 -3.96 2.14 -2.98
C PHE A 135 -4.72 2.98 -4.01
N ASP A 136 -4.06 3.94 -4.67
CA ASP A 136 -4.63 4.92 -5.61
C ASP A 136 -5.91 5.58 -5.09
N LEU A 137 -5.90 6.02 -3.83
CA LEU A 137 -7.07 6.68 -3.24
C LEU A 137 -7.07 8.16 -3.63
N SER A 138 -8.22 8.66 -4.05
CA SER A 138 -8.38 10.11 -4.19
C SER A 138 -8.27 10.78 -2.82
N PHE A 139 -7.95 12.08 -2.84
CA PHE A 139 -7.83 12.85 -1.61
C PHE A 139 -9.11 12.80 -0.76
N ASP A 140 -10.27 13.00 -1.40
CA ASP A 140 -11.55 12.99 -0.70
C ASP A 140 -11.92 11.61 -0.14
N GLU A 141 -11.56 10.53 -0.85
CA GLU A 141 -11.74 9.17 -0.33
C GLU A 141 -10.86 8.95 0.90
N PHE A 142 -9.58 9.27 0.82
CA PHE A 142 -8.63 9.08 1.92
C PHE A 142 -9.01 9.88 3.17
N GLU A 143 -9.38 11.16 3.02
CA GLU A 143 -9.87 11.99 4.12
C GLU A 143 -11.12 11.41 4.79
N LYS A 144 -12.02 10.80 4.01
CA LYS A 144 -13.20 10.14 4.55
C LYS A 144 -12.85 8.88 5.34
N LEU A 145 -11.82 8.14 4.91
CA LEU A 145 -11.41 6.89 5.56
C LEU A 145 -10.76 7.10 6.92
N LYS A 146 -10.06 8.22 7.14
CA LYS A 146 -9.42 8.56 8.43
C LYS A 146 -10.34 9.32 9.40
N GLN A 147 -11.58 9.59 8.99
CA GLN A 147 -12.46 10.52 9.70
C GLN A 147 -12.79 10.06 11.12
N ASP A 148 -13.00 8.76 11.32
CA ASP A 148 -13.40 8.22 12.62
C ASP A 148 -12.26 8.34 13.65
N GLU A 149 -11.03 8.09 13.23
CA GLU A 149 -9.81 8.21 14.03
C GLU A 149 -9.50 9.67 14.36
N VAL A 150 -9.65 10.59 13.39
CA VAL A 150 -9.54 12.04 13.63
C VAL A 150 -10.56 12.50 14.67
N ILE A 151 -11.83 12.09 14.55
CA ILE A 151 -12.87 12.47 15.52
C ILE A 151 -12.52 11.94 16.91
N SER A 152 -12.04 10.70 16.98
CA SER A 152 -11.64 10.08 18.25
C SER A 152 -10.50 10.86 18.92
N ALA A 153 -9.44 11.19 18.17
CA ALA A 153 -8.33 12.01 18.68
C ALA A 153 -8.79 13.38 19.18
N LEU A 154 -9.70 14.04 18.45
CA LEU A 154 -10.28 15.33 18.87
C LEU A 154 -11.10 15.22 20.16
N ILE A 155 -11.89 14.15 20.33
CA ILE A 155 -12.64 13.89 21.57
C ILE A 155 -11.67 13.68 22.75
N GLU A 156 -10.52 13.08 22.51
CA GLU A 156 -9.46 12.87 23.50
C GLU A 156 -8.63 14.13 23.80
N GLY A 157 -8.89 15.24 23.10
CA GLY A 157 -8.29 16.54 23.37
C GLY A 157 -7.10 16.90 22.46
N ALA A 158 -6.93 16.22 21.33
CA ALA A 158 -5.96 16.60 20.31
C ALA A 158 -6.19 18.04 19.81
N ASP A 159 -5.11 18.78 19.57
CA ASP A 159 -5.19 20.05 18.83
C ASP A 159 -5.41 19.72 17.34
N PRO A 160 -6.49 20.20 16.70
CA PRO A 160 -6.74 19.93 15.30
C PRO A 160 -5.61 20.32 14.34
N ARG A 161 -4.77 21.30 14.73
CA ARG A 161 -3.62 21.77 13.94
C ARG A 161 -2.50 20.73 13.84
N ASN A 162 -2.54 19.72 14.71
CA ASN A 162 -1.56 18.65 14.77
C ASN A 162 -2.01 17.37 14.07
N LEU A 163 -3.21 17.32 13.49
CA LEU A 163 -3.81 16.06 13.00
C LEU A 163 -3.68 15.83 11.48
N ASP A 164 -2.92 16.65 10.77
CA ASP A 164 -2.76 16.55 9.30
C ASP A 164 -4.11 16.42 8.57
N ILE A 165 -5.08 17.26 8.95
CA ILE A 165 -6.43 17.27 8.39
C ILE A 165 -6.67 18.45 7.46
N SER A 166 -7.41 18.21 6.38
CA SER A 166 -7.77 19.25 5.43
C SER A 166 -8.96 20.10 5.88
N LYS A 167 -9.86 19.50 6.67
CA LYS A 167 -11.10 20.09 7.16
C LYS A 167 -11.38 19.57 8.56
N LEU A 168 -11.83 20.48 9.41
CA LEU A 168 -12.27 20.13 10.75
C LEU A 168 -13.61 19.37 10.67
N PRO A 169 -13.76 18.23 11.38
CA PRO A 169 -15.05 17.54 11.44
C PRO A 169 -16.15 18.44 12.01
N LYS A 170 -17.39 18.22 11.56
CA LYS A 170 -18.55 18.99 12.04
C LYS A 170 -18.69 18.84 13.56
N GLY A 171 -18.85 19.96 14.27
CA GLY A 171 -19.04 19.98 15.72
C GLY A 171 -17.79 20.29 16.54
N PHE A 172 -16.63 20.49 15.89
CA PHE A 172 -15.39 20.94 16.53
C PHE A 172 -15.06 22.37 16.09
N GLU A 173 -14.32 23.11 16.92
CA GLU A 173 -13.85 24.49 16.67
C GLU A 173 -12.33 24.60 16.95
N PHE A 174 -11.66 25.57 16.32
CA PHE A 174 -10.20 25.82 16.40
C PHE A 174 -9.77 26.73 17.55
#